data_AF-A0A9R0XJM1-F1
#
_entry.id   AF-A0A9R0XJM1-F1
#
_cell.length_a   1.000
_cell.length_b   1.000
_cell.length_c   1.000
_cell.angle_alpha   90.00
_cell.angle_beta   90.00
_cell.angle_gamma   90.00
#
_symmetry.space_group_name_H-M   'P 1'
#
loop_
_entity.id
_entity.type
_entity.pdbx_description
1 polymer ?
#
loop_
_entity_poly.entity_id
_entity_poly.type
_entity_poly.pdbx_seq_one_letter_code
_entity_poly.pdbx_strand_id
1 'polypeptide(L)'
;MATTARPLVSVKALDGDMATDAAGVPMPHVMKAPIRPDVITFVHRLVASALAATAVPAIVTARGHRIESVPEFPLVVSDSAEGIEKTAQAIKVLKQLGAYADAEKAKESVGIRPGKGKMRNRRYINRKGPLIVYGTEGSKIVKAFRNLPGVDVANVERLNLLDLAPGGHLGRFVIWTESAFKKLDEVYGSFEASSSKKKGFVLPRPKMTNADLGRLINSDEVQSVVKPINKEVKRREARKNPLKNAAAVLKLNPYFGTARRMAVLAEAARVKARKEKINSKRTKLSAEEASKIKAAGKAWYQTMISDSDYTEFDVFSKWLGVSQ
;
A
#
# COMPACT_ATOMS: atom_id res chain seq x y z
N MET A 1 -36.78 -26.63 25.42
CA MET A 1 -35.47 -27.11 24.94
C MET A 1 -35.07 -28.29 25.80
N ALA A 2 -35.05 -29.50 25.24
CA ALA A 2 -34.72 -30.71 26.00
C ALA A 2 -33.29 -30.61 26.53
N THR A 3 -33.12 -30.63 27.85
CA THR A 3 -31.81 -30.72 28.50
C THR A 3 -31.23 -32.10 28.22
N THR A 4 -30.44 -32.23 27.15
CA THR A 4 -29.70 -33.46 26.84
C THR A 4 -28.84 -33.83 28.04
N ALA A 5 -29.20 -34.91 28.75
CA ALA A 5 -28.48 -35.37 29.93
C ALA A 5 -27.00 -35.60 29.58
N ARG A 6 -26.09 -35.05 30.38
CA ARG A 6 -24.65 -35.25 30.18
C ARG A 6 -24.28 -36.66 30.65
N PRO A 7 -23.47 -37.42 29.89
CA PRO A 7 -23.00 -38.72 30.36
C PRO A 7 -22.18 -38.51 31.62
N LEU A 8 -22.42 -39.34 32.63
CA LEU A 8 -21.69 -39.31 33.90
C LEU A 8 -20.42 -40.16 33.78
N VAL A 9 -19.35 -39.73 34.43
CA VAL A 9 -18.09 -40.48 34.57
C VAL A 9 -17.90 -40.83 36.03
N SER A 10 -17.64 -42.11 36.33
CA SER A 10 -17.42 -42.57 37.69
C SER A 10 -16.08 -42.05 38.24
N VAL A 11 -16.10 -41.45 39.44
CA VAL A 11 -14.88 -41.18 40.20
C VAL A 11 -14.46 -42.48 40.87
N LYS A 12 -13.20 -42.87 40.71
CA LYS A 12 -12.63 -44.06 41.38
C LYS A 12 -11.91 -43.59 42.63
N ALA A 13 -12.22 -44.18 43.77
CA ALA A 13 -11.46 -43.96 45.01
C ALA A 13 -10.06 -44.57 44.87
N LEU A 14 -9.05 -43.91 45.45
CA LEU A 14 -7.70 -44.44 45.57
C LEU A 14 -7.55 -45.17 46.91
N ASP A 15 -6.52 -46.02 47.03
CA ASP A 15 -6.28 -46.77 48.27
C ASP A 15 -6.10 -45.82 49.47
N GLY A 16 -6.97 -45.97 50.47
CA GLY A 16 -7.00 -45.13 51.68
C GLY A 16 -8.08 -44.04 51.68
N ASP A 17 -8.75 -43.77 50.56
CA ASP A 17 -9.91 -42.87 50.53
C ASP A 17 -11.18 -43.60 51.00
N MET A 18 -11.98 -42.94 51.85
CA MET A 18 -13.32 -43.42 52.18
C MET A 18 -14.19 -43.37 50.92
N ALA A 19 -14.62 -44.53 50.43
CA ALA A 19 -15.51 -44.62 49.29
C ALA A 19 -16.79 -43.81 49.58
N THR A 20 -17.02 -42.77 48.77
CA THR A 20 -18.28 -42.02 48.80
C THR A 20 -19.13 -42.52 47.64
N ASP A 21 -20.37 -42.94 47.93
CA ASP A 21 -21.36 -43.41 46.94
C ASP A 21 -21.94 -42.27 46.09
N ALA A 22 -21.09 -41.35 45.63
CA ALA A 22 -21.49 -40.21 44.83
C ALA A 22 -21.85 -40.68 43.41
N ALA A 23 -23.07 -40.33 42.96
CA ALA A 23 -23.44 -40.44 41.55
C ALA A 23 -22.41 -39.66 40.72
N GLY A 24 -21.76 -40.34 39.77
CA GLY A 24 -20.56 -39.85 39.07
C GLY A 24 -20.64 -38.42 38.51
N VAL A 25 -19.48 -37.85 38.18
CA VAL A 25 -19.36 -36.45 37.76
C VAL A 25 -19.79 -36.32 36.28
N PRO A 26 -20.63 -35.33 35.91
CA PRO A 26 -21.02 -35.13 34.52
C PRO A 26 -19.81 -34.79 33.64
N MET A 27 -19.69 -35.50 32.51
CA MET A 27 -18.61 -35.30 31.54
C MET A 27 -18.61 -33.84 31.05
N PRO A 28 -17.47 -33.13 31.15
CA PRO A 28 -17.33 -31.80 30.59
C PRO A 28 -17.60 -31.77 29.09
N HIS A 29 -18.32 -30.76 28.60
CA HIS A 29 -18.64 -30.63 27.17
C HIS A 29 -17.42 -30.63 26.25
N VAL A 30 -16.28 -30.12 26.73
CA VAL A 30 -15.02 -30.08 25.96
C VAL A 30 -14.53 -31.47 25.56
N MET A 31 -14.84 -32.51 26.35
CA MET A 31 -14.46 -33.89 26.04
C MET A 31 -15.30 -34.51 24.91
N LYS A 32 -16.43 -33.87 24.53
CA LYS A 32 -17.25 -34.26 23.37
C LYS A 32 -16.92 -33.46 22.11
N ALA A 33 -15.93 -32.55 22.18
CA ALA A 33 -15.54 -31.76 21.03
C ALA A 33 -15.04 -32.67 19.89
N PRO A 34 -15.31 -32.34 18.61
CA PRO A 34 -14.81 -33.11 17.49
C PRO A 34 -13.27 -33.11 17.49
N ILE A 35 -12.69 -34.29 17.31
CA ILE A 35 -11.24 -34.47 17.27
C ILE A 35 -10.71 -33.88 15.97
N ARG A 36 -9.98 -32.77 16.05
CA ARG A 36 -9.42 -32.03 14.91
C ARG A 36 -7.88 -32.03 14.93
N PRO A 37 -7.22 -33.10 14.44
CA PRO A 37 -5.75 -33.18 14.41
C PRO A 37 -5.13 -32.21 13.39
N ASP A 38 -5.89 -31.80 12.38
CA ASP A 38 -5.57 -30.76 11.40
C ASP A 38 -5.26 -29.42 12.07
N VAL A 39 -6.07 -29.01 13.05
CA VAL A 39 -5.84 -27.75 13.78
C VAL A 39 -4.58 -27.83 14.65
N ILE A 40 -4.34 -28.98 15.28
CA ILE A 40 -3.15 -29.19 16.13
C ILE A 40 -1.88 -29.09 15.27
N THR A 41 -1.86 -29.79 14.13
CA THR A 41 -0.73 -29.74 13.20
C THR A 41 -0.54 -28.35 12.60
N PHE A 42 -1.62 -27.63 12.29
CA PHE A 42 -1.56 -26.23 11.87
C PHE A 42 -0.91 -25.34 12.93
N VAL A 43 -1.33 -25.43 14.19
CA VAL A 43 -0.72 -24.66 15.29
C VAL A 43 0.76 -25.01 15.46
N HIS A 44 1.14 -26.29 15.40
CA HIS A 44 2.55 -26.68 15.48
C HIS A 44 3.40 -26.08 14.36
N ARG A 45 2.88 -26.02 13.12
CA ARG A 45 3.55 -25.35 12.00
C ARG A 45 3.69 -23.84 12.22
N LEU A 46 2.67 -23.20 12.79
CA LEU A 46 2.74 -21.77 13.13
C LEU A 46 3.78 -21.50 14.22
N VAL A 47 3.89 -22.35 15.23
CA VAL A 47 4.92 -22.24 16.26
C VAL A 47 6.31 -22.39 15.66
N ALA A 48 6.53 -23.35 14.76
CA ALA A 48 7.80 -23.50 14.06
C ALA A 48 8.16 -22.25 13.22
N SER A 49 7.19 -21.67 12.52
CA SER A 49 7.38 -20.41 11.78
C SER A 49 7.72 -19.24 12.72
N ALA A 50 7.03 -19.13 13.86
CA ALA A 50 7.32 -18.11 14.86
C ALA A 50 8.72 -18.28 15.47
N LEU A 51 9.17 -19.52 15.72
CA LEU A 51 10.54 -19.82 16.17
C LEU A 51 11.58 -19.40 15.13
N ALA A 52 11.38 -19.72 13.85
CA ALA A 52 12.30 -19.29 12.80
C ALA A 52 12.42 -17.76 12.75
N ALA A 53 11.33 -17.02 12.99
CA ALA A 53 11.35 -15.57 13.01
C ALA A 53 12.16 -14.95 14.17
N THR A 54 12.36 -15.66 15.29
CA THR A 54 13.14 -15.13 16.43
C THR A 54 14.64 -15.17 16.17
N ALA A 55 15.10 -16.00 15.23
CA ALA A 55 16.48 -16.08 14.81
C ALA A 55 16.91 -14.95 13.86
N VAL A 56 15.96 -14.18 13.30
CA VAL A 56 16.25 -13.13 12.31
C VAL A 56 16.21 -11.74 12.95
N PRO A 57 17.35 -11.05 13.15
CA PRO A 57 17.39 -9.73 13.79
C PRO A 57 16.49 -8.70 13.13
N ALA A 58 16.41 -8.71 11.79
CA ALA A 58 15.60 -7.75 11.04
C ALA A 58 14.11 -7.83 11.42
N ILE A 59 13.57 -9.04 11.62
CA ILE A 59 12.17 -9.23 12.01
C ILE A 59 11.98 -8.83 13.48
N VAL A 60 12.94 -9.14 14.34
CA VAL A 60 12.90 -8.78 15.77
C VAL A 60 12.93 -7.27 15.99
N THR A 61 13.78 -6.55 15.25
CA THR A 61 13.82 -5.08 15.23
C THR A 61 12.54 -4.51 14.63
N ALA A 62 12.02 -5.08 13.53
CA ALA A 62 10.77 -4.62 12.91
C ALA A 62 9.56 -4.77 13.84
N ARG A 63 9.52 -5.82 14.67
CA ARG A 63 8.52 -5.95 15.74
C ARG A 63 8.63 -4.85 16.80
N GLY A 64 9.81 -4.24 16.92
CA GLY A 64 10.08 -3.12 17.80
C GLY A 64 10.77 -3.50 19.10
N HIS A 65 11.57 -4.55 19.13
CA HIS A 65 12.47 -4.82 20.26
C HIS A 65 13.71 -3.92 20.19
N ARG A 66 14.29 -3.54 21.35
CA ARG A 66 15.59 -2.85 21.41
C ARG A 66 16.71 -3.87 21.55
N ILE A 67 17.42 -4.15 20.45
CA ILE A 67 18.41 -5.23 20.37
C ILE A 67 19.79 -4.82 19.85
N GLU A 68 20.08 -3.51 19.79
CA GLU A 68 21.30 -2.95 19.20
C GLU A 68 22.59 -3.41 19.91
N SER A 69 22.52 -3.67 21.21
CA SER A 69 23.64 -4.10 22.06
C SER A 69 23.78 -5.61 22.19
N VAL A 70 22.90 -6.40 21.57
CA VAL A 70 22.92 -7.87 21.64
C VAL A 70 23.95 -8.41 20.64
N PRO A 71 24.85 -9.33 21.04
CA PRO A 71 25.97 -9.75 20.18
C PRO A 71 25.53 -10.60 18.98
N GLU A 72 24.56 -11.49 19.15
CA GLU A 72 24.14 -12.44 18.12
C GLU A 72 22.68 -12.87 18.27
N PHE A 73 22.14 -13.44 17.20
CA PHE A 73 20.80 -14.02 17.13
C PHE A 73 20.84 -15.39 16.45
N PRO A 74 20.11 -16.39 16.99
CA PRO A 74 19.38 -16.39 18.26
C PRO A 74 20.31 -16.29 19.48
N LEU A 75 19.90 -15.57 20.54
CA LEU A 75 20.72 -15.42 21.74
C LEU A 75 20.59 -16.67 22.64
N VAL A 76 21.71 -17.38 22.83
CA VAL A 76 21.79 -18.58 23.67
C VAL A 76 22.70 -18.30 24.87
N VAL A 77 22.28 -18.73 26.06
CA VAL A 77 23.01 -18.59 27.32
C VAL A 77 23.25 -19.94 27.97
N SER A 78 24.35 -20.06 28.72
CA SER A 78 24.67 -21.29 29.45
C SER A 78 23.55 -21.69 30.43
N ASP A 79 23.44 -22.99 30.71
CA ASP A 79 22.47 -23.53 31.67
C ASP A 79 22.67 -23.02 33.12
N SER A 80 23.81 -22.39 33.42
CA SER A 80 24.01 -21.70 34.71
C SER A 80 22.95 -20.61 34.97
N ALA A 81 22.34 -20.06 33.93
CA ALA A 81 21.24 -19.11 34.03
C ALA A 81 20.00 -19.70 34.72
N GLU A 82 19.83 -21.03 34.69
CA GLU A 82 18.71 -21.71 35.33
C GLU A 82 18.78 -21.68 36.87
N GLY A 83 19.99 -21.54 37.42
CA GLY A 83 20.24 -21.43 38.85
C GLY A 83 19.97 -20.04 39.44
N ILE A 84 19.63 -19.04 38.60
CA ILE A 84 19.38 -17.67 39.06
C ILE A 84 18.05 -17.61 39.82
N GLU A 85 18.11 -17.16 41.07
CA GLU A 85 16.93 -17.04 41.95
C GLU A 85 16.45 -15.61 42.13
N LYS A 86 17.38 -14.65 42.19
CA LYS A 86 17.07 -13.26 42.54
C LYS A 86 16.87 -12.41 41.30
N THR A 87 15.82 -11.59 41.31
CA THR A 87 15.52 -10.60 40.26
C THR A 87 16.69 -9.64 40.01
N ALA A 88 17.42 -9.26 41.07
CA ALA A 88 18.61 -8.40 40.96
C ALA A 88 19.73 -9.06 40.14
N GLN A 89 19.92 -10.38 40.28
CA GLN A 89 20.89 -11.13 39.48
C GLN A 89 20.42 -11.24 38.03
N ALA A 90 19.14 -11.50 37.80
CA ALA A 90 18.54 -11.53 36.46
C ALA A 90 18.73 -10.19 35.71
N ILE A 91 18.57 -9.05 36.38
CA ILE A 91 18.84 -7.72 35.79
C ILE A 91 20.31 -7.57 35.40
N LYS A 92 21.25 -8.00 36.27
CA LYS A 92 22.68 -7.94 35.97
C LYS A 92 23.04 -8.76 34.73
N VAL A 93 22.49 -9.96 34.62
CA VAL A 93 22.69 -10.84 33.46
C VAL A 93 22.13 -10.21 32.19
N LEU A 94 20.90 -9.68 32.21
CA LEU A 94 20.33 -9.00 31.03
C LEU A 94 21.13 -7.77 30.61
N LYS A 95 21.75 -7.05 31.55
CA LYS A 95 22.62 -5.91 31.23
C LYS A 95 23.91 -6.36 30.56
N GLN A 96 24.53 -7.44 31.06
CA GLN A 96 25.73 -8.02 30.46
C GLN A 96 25.47 -8.54 29.04
N LEU A 97 24.30 -9.12 28.79
CA LEU A 97 23.89 -9.62 27.47
C LEU A 97 23.39 -8.52 26.52
N GLY A 98 23.35 -7.25 26.95
CA GLY A 98 22.76 -6.16 26.18
C GLY A 98 21.22 -6.18 26.08
N ALA A 99 20.55 -7.23 26.58
CA ALA A 99 19.11 -7.44 26.47
C ALA A 99 18.24 -6.56 27.40
N TYR A 100 18.82 -5.89 28.40
CA TYR A 100 18.05 -5.15 29.41
C TYR A 100 17.31 -3.92 28.85
N ALA A 101 17.83 -3.30 27.78
CA ALA A 101 17.22 -2.12 27.15
C ALA A 101 15.77 -2.37 26.68
N ASP A 102 15.46 -3.61 26.30
CA ASP A 102 14.10 -4.00 25.89
C ASP A 102 13.14 -4.12 27.09
N ALA A 103 13.64 -4.59 28.24
CA ALA A 103 12.87 -4.62 29.48
C ALA A 103 12.64 -3.20 30.06
N GLU A 104 13.64 -2.31 29.96
CA GLU A 104 13.49 -0.90 30.32
C GLU A 104 12.42 -0.20 29.46
N LYS A 105 12.45 -0.42 28.15
CA LYS A 105 11.40 0.06 27.24
C LYS A 105 10.02 -0.43 27.66
N ALA A 106 9.89 -1.70 28.04
CA ALA A 106 8.61 -2.25 28.48
C ALA A 106 8.13 -1.63 29.80
N LYS A 107 9.06 -1.30 30.71
CA LYS A 107 8.78 -0.60 31.98
C LYS A 107 8.26 0.82 31.74
N GLU A 108 8.90 1.57 30.86
CA GLU A 108 8.52 2.96 30.53
C GLU A 108 7.21 3.04 29.76
N SER A 109 6.91 2.02 28.95
CA SER A 109 5.74 2.01 28.06
C SER A 109 4.42 1.59 28.73
N VAL A 110 4.37 1.48 30.06
CA VAL A 110 3.16 1.06 30.78
C VAL A 110 2.10 2.16 30.69
N GLY A 111 1.09 1.93 29.85
CA GLY A 111 0.00 2.87 29.61
C GLY A 111 -1.25 2.54 30.42
N ILE A 112 -2.02 3.56 30.80
CA ILE A 112 -3.36 3.39 31.35
C ILE A 112 -4.34 3.08 30.20
N ARG A 113 -5.02 1.94 30.28
CA ARG A 113 -6.01 1.50 29.28
C ARG A 113 -7.20 2.48 29.24
N PRO A 114 -7.59 2.99 28.05
CA PRO A 114 -8.80 3.80 27.93
C PRO A 114 -10.08 2.97 28.09
N GLY A 115 -11.19 3.63 28.42
CA GLY A 115 -12.53 3.01 28.51
C GLY A 115 -12.80 2.17 29.76
N LYS A 116 -13.83 1.30 29.66
CA LYS A 116 -14.37 0.52 30.79
C LYS A 116 -13.45 -0.60 31.30
N GLY A 117 -12.38 -0.92 30.58
CA GLY A 117 -11.40 -1.93 31.00
C GLY A 117 -10.77 -1.62 32.36
N LYS A 118 -10.60 -0.34 32.70
CA LYS A 118 -10.02 0.10 33.99
C LYS A 118 -10.80 -0.42 35.20
N MET A 119 -12.13 -0.50 35.09
CA MET A 119 -13.02 -0.99 36.16
C MET A 119 -12.98 -2.51 36.31
N ARG A 120 -12.38 -3.24 35.36
CA ARG A 120 -12.36 -4.71 35.30
C ARG A 120 -10.94 -5.27 35.47
N ASN A 121 -10.16 -4.71 36.40
CA ASN A 121 -8.78 -5.12 36.70
C ASN A 121 -7.82 -5.11 35.50
N ARG A 122 -8.11 -4.28 34.49
CA ARG A 122 -7.36 -4.16 33.24
C ARG A 122 -6.83 -2.74 33.04
N ARG A 123 -6.47 -2.08 34.15
CA ARG A 123 -6.03 -0.67 34.17
C ARG A 123 -4.77 -0.43 33.34
N TYR A 124 -3.80 -1.34 33.37
CA TYR A 124 -2.53 -1.18 32.66
C TYR A 124 -2.45 -2.05 31.40
N ILE A 125 -1.70 -1.54 30.41
CA ILE A 125 -1.26 -2.25 29.21
C ILE A 125 0.25 -2.22 29.22
N ASN A 126 0.86 -3.40 29.28
CA ASN A 126 2.30 -3.54 29.29
C ASN A 126 2.74 -4.08 27.93
N ARG A 127 3.85 -3.54 27.39
CA ARG A 127 4.47 -4.12 26.20
C ARG A 127 5.10 -5.47 26.55
N LYS A 128 5.23 -6.33 25.53
CA LYS A 128 5.90 -7.62 25.64
C LYS A 128 7.35 -7.46 25.21
N GLY A 129 8.25 -7.55 26.18
CA GLY A 129 9.70 -7.52 26.01
C GLY A 129 10.27 -8.94 25.77
N PRO A 130 11.48 -9.23 26.28
CA PRO A 130 12.14 -10.50 26.04
C PRO A 130 11.32 -11.70 26.54
N LEU A 131 11.39 -12.81 25.82
CA LEU A 131 10.93 -14.12 26.30
C LEU A 131 12.15 -14.94 26.69
N ILE A 132 12.14 -15.53 27.88
CA ILE A 132 13.20 -16.42 28.33
C ILE A 132 12.71 -17.84 28.29
N VAL A 133 13.44 -18.69 27.57
CA VAL A 133 13.07 -20.09 27.39
C VAL A 133 14.10 -20.99 28.05
N TYR A 134 13.60 -21.87 28.93
CA TYR A 134 14.41 -22.78 29.74
C TYR A 134 14.03 -24.25 29.52
N GLY A 135 14.96 -25.15 29.82
CA GLY A 135 14.86 -26.58 29.50
C GLY A 135 14.34 -27.42 30.67
N THR A 136 14.69 -27.07 31.91
CA THR A 136 14.40 -27.91 33.09
C THR A 136 13.05 -27.57 33.72
N GLU A 137 12.26 -28.58 34.06
CA GLU A 137 11.02 -28.38 34.83
C GLU A 137 11.33 -27.91 36.26
N GLY A 138 10.51 -27.02 36.82
CA GLY A 138 10.72 -26.49 38.17
C GLY A 138 11.93 -25.56 38.34
N SER A 139 12.58 -25.16 37.24
CA SER A 139 13.76 -24.28 37.24
C SER A 139 13.54 -22.96 37.99
N LYS A 140 14.54 -22.52 38.75
CA LYS A 140 14.47 -21.34 39.61
C LYS A 140 14.44 -20.03 38.81
N ILE A 141 14.90 -20.08 37.56
CA ILE A 141 14.83 -18.98 36.58
C ILE A 141 13.44 -18.35 36.47
N VAL A 142 12.37 -19.15 36.62
CA VAL A 142 10.99 -18.67 36.57
C VAL A 142 10.74 -17.61 37.64
N LYS A 143 11.26 -17.82 38.86
CA LYS A 143 11.07 -16.88 39.98
C LYS A 143 11.86 -15.60 39.76
N ALA A 144 13.08 -15.71 39.23
CA ALA A 144 13.95 -14.55 39.02
C ALA A 144 13.47 -13.62 37.89
N PHE A 145 12.95 -14.18 36.80
CA PHE A 145 12.64 -13.40 35.60
C PHE A 145 11.15 -13.02 35.44
N ARG A 146 10.21 -13.76 36.06
CA ARG A 146 8.76 -13.49 35.92
C ARG A 146 8.31 -12.12 36.42
N ASN A 147 9.04 -11.53 37.39
CA ASN A 147 8.68 -10.22 37.94
C ASN A 147 9.30 -9.04 37.18
N LEU A 148 10.09 -9.30 36.13
CA LEU A 148 10.68 -8.23 35.34
C LEU A 148 9.63 -7.61 34.40
N PRO A 149 9.69 -6.29 34.17
CA PRO A 149 8.70 -5.59 33.36
C PRO A 149 8.75 -6.09 31.91
N GLY A 150 7.60 -6.61 31.43
CA GLY A 150 7.44 -7.07 30.05
C GLY A 150 8.12 -8.40 29.70
N VAL A 151 8.87 -8.99 30.62
CA VAL A 151 9.55 -10.28 30.41
C VAL A 151 8.55 -11.41 30.66
N ASP A 152 8.49 -12.38 29.74
CA ASP A 152 7.79 -13.64 29.97
C ASP A 152 8.80 -14.79 30.07
N VAL A 153 8.39 -15.88 30.72
CA VAL A 153 9.20 -17.10 30.89
C VAL A 153 8.40 -18.30 30.37
N ALA A 154 9.02 -19.16 29.58
CA ALA A 154 8.40 -20.37 29.04
C ALA A 154 9.36 -21.55 29.11
N ASN A 155 8.82 -22.76 29.25
CA ASN A 155 9.62 -23.97 29.08
C ASN A 155 9.46 -24.46 27.64
N VAL A 156 10.53 -24.97 27.04
CA VAL A 156 10.58 -25.44 25.64
C VAL A 156 9.45 -26.41 25.30
N GLU A 157 9.17 -27.34 26.22
CA GLU A 157 8.24 -28.43 25.98
C GLU A 157 6.78 -27.97 25.93
N ARG A 158 6.50 -26.78 26.47
CA ARG A 158 5.18 -26.14 26.52
C ARG A 158 5.14 -24.76 25.86
N LEU A 159 6.04 -24.53 24.90
CA LEU A 159 6.04 -23.30 24.10
C LEU A 159 4.72 -23.16 23.34
N ASN A 160 4.09 -22.00 23.49
CA ASN A 160 2.88 -21.67 22.75
C ASN A 160 3.14 -20.53 21.74
N LEU A 161 2.24 -20.40 20.76
CA LEU A 161 2.36 -19.38 19.72
C LEU A 161 2.21 -17.95 20.28
N LEU A 162 1.45 -17.76 21.36
CA LEU A 162 1.19 -16.45 21.95
C LEU A 162 2.41 -15.90 22.70
N ASP A 163 3.27 -16.78 23.20
CA ASP A 163 4.54 -16.44 23.81
C ASP A 163 5.50 -15.93 22.75
N LEU A 164 5.59 -16.60 21.59
CA LEU A 164 6.52 -16.26 20.50
C LEU A 164 6.01 -15.13 19.60
N ALA A 165 4.70 -15.02 19.39
CA ALA A 165 4.05 -14.02 18.54
C ALA A 165 2.87 -13.35 19.27
N PRO A 166 3.12 -12.58 20.35
CA PRO A 166 2.06 -11.85 21.06
C PRO A 166 1.33 -10.92 20.09
N GLY A 167 0.00 -11.03 20.04
CA GLY A 167 -0.84 -10.25 19.12
C GLY A 167 -0.76 -10.70 17.65
N GLY A 168 -0.17 -11.87 17.37
CA GLY A 168 0.02 -12.38 16.01
C GLY A 168 1.21 -11.78 15.26
N HIS A 169 2.02 -10.93 15.90
CA HIS A 169 3.21 -10.34 15.30
C HIS A 169 4.45 -11.18 15.59
N LEU A 170 5.02 -11.78 14.54
CA LEU A 170 6.21 -12.63 14.58
C LEU A 170 7.49 -11.85 14.93
N GLY A 171 8.54 -12.58 15.35
CA GLY A 171 9.85 -12.02 15.69
C GLY A 171 9.92 -11.42 17.09
N ARG A 172 9.44 -12.13 18.11
CA ARG A 172 9.72 -11.71 19.50
C ARG A 172 11.19 -11.94 19.81
N PHE A 173 11.79 -11.05 20.61
CA PHE A 173 13.13 -11.27 21.13
C PHE A 173 13.11 -12.40 22.17
N VAL A 174 13.84 -13.48 21.90
CA VAL A 174 13.91 -14.68 22.75
C VAL A 174 15.35 -14.94 23.19
N ILE A 175 15.51 -15.30 24.47
CA ILE A 175 16.77 -15.74 25.07
C ILE A 175 16.60 -17.21 25.46
N TRP A 176 17.50 -18.07 24.96
CA TRP A 176 17.44 -19.51 25.15
C TRP A 176 18.48 -19.97 26.15
N THR A 177 18.15 -20.89 27.07
CA THR A 177 19.18 -21.69 27.73
C THR A 177 19.73 -22.74 26.74
N GLU A 178 20.97 -23.17 26.95
CA GLU A 178 21.63 -24.15 26.08
C GLU A 178 20.84 -25.48 26.00
N SER A 179 20.42 -26.00 27.15
CA SER A 179 19.56 -27.17 27.25
C SER A 179 18.22 -26.97 26.55
N ALA A 180 17.64 -25.76 26.65
CA ALA A 180 16.42 -25.42 25.94
C ALA A 180 16.60 -25.47 24.43
N PHE A 181 17.69 -24.88 23.94
CA PHE A 181 18.00 -24.82 22.51
C PHE A 181 18.19 -26.22 21.92
N LYS A 182 18.95 -27.09 22.61
CA LYS A 182 19.16 -28.49 22.20
C LYS A 182 17.87 -29.32 22.13
N LYS A 183 16.94 -29.09 23.06
CA LYS A 183 15.64 -29.78 23.08
C LYS A 183 14.71 -29.43 21.90
N LEU A 184 14.96 -28.34 21.17
CA LEU A 184 14.10 -27.95 20.04
C LEU A 184 14.09 -29.02 18.94
N ASP A 185 15.22 -29.65 18.67
CA ASP A 185 15.34 -30.71 17.66
C ASP A 185 14.53 -31.95 18.03
N GLU A 186 14.48 -32.32 19.32
CA GLU A 186 13.62 -33.42 19.80
C GLU A 186 12.12 -33.10 19.64
N VAL A 187 11.76 -31.84 19.85
CA VAL A 187 10.36 -31.38 19.83
C VAL A 187 9.84 -31.24 18.39
N TYR A 188 10.64 -30.69 17.48
CA TYR A 188 10.19 -30.34 16.12
C TYR A 188 10.80 -31.19 15.01
N GLY A 189 11.89 -31.93 15.28
CA GLY A 189 12.63 -32.68 14.27
C GLY A 189 13.43 -31.77 13.35
N SER A 190 13.90 -32.34 12.23
CA SER A 190 14.60 -31.61 11.17
C SER A 190 13.82 -31.70 9.86
N PHE A 191 14.37 -31.14 8.77
CA PHE A 191 13.78 -31.31 7.43
C PHE A 191 13.92 -32.75 6.89
N GLU A 192 14.78 -33.56 7.50
CA GLU A 192 15.10 -34.94 7.12
C GLU A 192 14.49 -35.97 8.08
N ALA A 193 14.47 -35.67 9.38
CA ALA A 193 13.98 -36.56 10.43
C ALA A 193 12.69 -36.02 11.09
N SER A 194 11.72 -36.91 11.32
CA SER A 194 10.48 -36.57 12.05
C SER A 194 10.77 -36.30 13.53
N SER A 195 9.92 -35.49 14.17
CA SER A 195 10.07 -35.17 15.61
C SER A 195 9.85 -36.38 16.51
N SER A 196 10.66 -36.49 17.56
CA SER A 196 10.56 -37.55 18.57
C SER A 196 9.38 -37.36 19.52
N LYS A 197 9.15 -36.12 19.98
CA LYS A 197 8.08 -35.82 20.96
C LYS A 197 6.70 -35.64 20.32
N LYS A 198 6.63 -35.09 19.10
CA LYS A 198 5.36 -34.84 18.40
C LYS A 198 5.08 -35.94 17.38
N LYS A 199 4.25 -36.91 17.76
CA LYS A 199 3.92 -38.06 16.88
C LYS A 199 3.40 -37.59 15.51
N GLY A 200 4.06 -38.03 14.44
CA GLY A 200 3.67 -37.75 13.05
C GLY A 200 3.86 -36.30 12.60
N PHE A 201 4.54 -35.45 13.38
CA PHE A 201 4.86 -34.09 12.99
C PHE A 201 6.16 -34.05 12.18
N VAL A 202 6.14 -33.25 11.11
CA VAL A 202 7.28 -32.97 10.23
C VAL A 202 7.30 -31.47 9.96
N LEU A 203 8.49 -30.88 9.90
CA LEU A 203 8.66 -29.48 9.56
C LEU A 203 8.07 -29.15 8.17
N PRO A 204 7.38 -28.01 8.02
CA PRO A 204 6.81 -27.62 6.74
C PRO A 204 7.93 -27.33 5.73
N ARG A 205 7.84 -27.96 4.55
CA ARG A 205 8.76 -27.68 3.44
C ARG A 205 8.35 -26.38 2.73
N PRO A 206 9.29 -25.45 2.49
CA PRO A 206 8.97 -24.24 1.73
C PRO A 206 8.68 -24.61 0.27
N LYS A 207 7.81 -23.82 -0.39
CA LYS A 207 7.51 -23.99 -1.82
C LYS A 207 8.71 -23.67 -2.72
N MET A 208 9.59 -22.79 -2.25
CA MET A 208 10.82 -22.38 -2.91
C MET A 208 12.01 -22.83 -2.06
N THR A 209 13.04 -23.38 -2.68
CA THR A 209 14.29 -23.72 -2.01
C THR A 209 15.09 -22.48 -1.64
N ASN A 210 15.11 -21.48 -2.53
CA ASN A 210 15.70 -20.17 -2.29
C ASN A 210 14.62 -19.08 -2.39
N ALA A 211 14.52 -18.24 -1.36
CA ALA A 211 13.56 -17.13 -1.31
C ALA A 211 14.09 -15.84 -1.96
N ASP A 212 15.40 -15.75 -2.24
CA ASP A 212 16.01 -14.58 -2.88
C ASP A 212 15.72 -14.58 -4.40
N LEU A 213 14.56 -14.00 -4.73
CA LEU A 213 14.14 -13.79 -6.11
C LEU A 213 15.10 -12.86 -6.86
N GLY A 214 15.74 -11.90 -6.20
CA GLY A 214 16.66 -10.98 -6.85
C GLY A 214 17.87 -11.72 -7.41
N ARG A 215 18.44 -12.63 -6.60
CA ARG A 215 19.53 -13.51 -7.04
C ARG A 215 19.11 -14.44 -8.18
N LEU A 216 17.92 -15.04 -8.09
CA LEU A 216 17.43 -15.95 -9.14
C LEU A 216 17.16 -15.20 -10.45
N ILE A 217 16.53 -14.04 -10.38
CA ILE A 217 16.22 -13.22 -11.56
C ILE A 217 17.50 -12.72 -12.22
N ASN A 218 18.48 -12.28 -11.44
CA ASN A 218 19.74 -11.73 -11.95
C ASN A 218 20.80 -12.78 -12.27
N SER A 219 20.47 -14.07 -12.18
CA SER A 219 21.37 -15.15 -12.58
C SER A 219 21.61 -15.13 -14.09
N ASP A 220 22.80 -15.54 -14.51
CA ASP A 220 23.20 -15.51 -15.92
C ASP A 220 22.30 -16.43 -16.78
N GLU A 221 21.83 -17.54 -16.20
CA GLU A 221 20.92 -18.48 -16.84
C GLU A 221 19.57 -17.84 -17.18
N VAL A 222 19.05 -16.98 -16.29
CA VAL A 222 17.80 -16.25 -16.55
C VAL A 222 18.08 -15.05 -17.46
N GLN A 223 19.09 -14.24 -17.16
CA GLN A 223 19.36 -13.00 -17.90
C GLN A 223 19.80 -13.25 -19.35
N SER A 224 20.45 -14.37 -19.65
CA SER A 224 20.81 -14.74 -21.04
C SER A 224 19.60 -15.03 -21.93
N VAL A 225 18.47 -15.44 -21.37
CA VAL A 225 17.23 -15.77 -22.10
C VAL A 225 16.23 -14.61 -22.09
N VAL A 226 16.27 -13.76 -21.05
CA VAL A 226 15.35 -12.63 -20.89
C VAL A 226 15.53 -11.60 -22.01
N LYS A 227 14.43 -11.20 -22.64
CA LYS A 227 14.42 -10.13 -23.64
C LYS A 227 14.75 -8.79 -22.98
N PRO A 228 15.48 -7.89 -23.67
CA PRO A 228 15.78 -6.57 -23.14
C PRO A 228 14.50 -5.80 -22.81
N ILE A 229 14.54 -5.03 -21.72
CA ILE A 229 13.40 -4.23 -21.28
C ILE A 229 13.08 -3.16 -22.33
N ASN A 230 11.80 -3.08 -22.73
CA ASN A 230 11.29 -1.98 -23.56
C ASN A 230 11.25 -0.70 -22.73
N LYS A 231 12.17 0.24 -22.99
CA LYS A 231 12.26 1.51 -22.25
C LYS A 231 11.26 2.58 -22.74
N GLU A 232 10.70 2.40 -23.92
CA GLU A 232 9.78 3.37 -24.52
C GLU A 232 8.36 3.20 -23.98
N VAL A 233 7.93 4.11 -23.11
CA VAL A 233 6.52 4.26 -22.73
C VAL A 233 5.92 5.41 -23.52
N LYS A 234 5.26 5.12 -24.65
CA LYS A 234 4.53 6.12 -25.43
C LYS A 234 3.25 6.52 -24.69
N ARG A 235 3.31 7.66 -23.99
CA ARG A 235 2.11 8.24 -23.37
C ARG A 235 1.25 8.90 -24.45
N ARG A 236 -0.08 8.84 -24.26
CA ARG A 236 -1.01 9.55 -25.13
C ARG A 236 -0.89 11.04 -24.85
N GLU A 237 -0.27 11.77 -25.78
CA GLU A 237 -0.26 13.23 -25.75
C GLU A 237 -1.64 13.79 -26.11
N ALA A 238 -1.90 15.03 -25.66
CA ALA A 238 -3.10 15.75 -26.07
C ALA A 238 -3.14 15.87 -27.60
N ARG A 239 -4.24 15.42 -28.22
CA ARG A 239 -4.43 15.48 -29.68
C ARG A 239 -4.54 16.95 -30.11
N LYS A 240 -3.47 17.48 -30.71
CA LYS A 240 -3.47 18.81 -31.30
C LYS A 240 -4.35 18.80 -32.55
N ASN A 241 -5.26 19.77 -32.66
CA ASN A 241 -6.06 19.94 -33.88
C ASN A 241 -5.13 20.40 -35.01
N PRO A 242 -4.97 19.62 -36.09
CA PRO A 242 -4.07 19.98 -37.17
C PRO A 242 -4.49 21.30 -37.81
N LEU A 243 -5.76 21.50 -38.18
CA LEU A 243 -6.21 22.70 -38.88
C LEU A 243 -5.91 24.02 -38.13
N LYS A 244 -5.83 23.97 -36.80
CA LYS A 244 -5.49 25.14 -35.95
C LYS A 244 -4.01 25.22 -35.57
N ASN A 245 -3.25 24.12 -35.70
CA ASN A 245 -1.85 24.06 -35.27
C ASN A 245 -0.93 23.79 -36.46
N ALA A 246 -0.17 24.80 -36.88
CA ALA A 246 0.69 24.73 -38.07
C ALA A 246 1.73 23.58 -38.00
N ALA A 247 2.34 23.32 -36.84
CA ALA A 247 3.30 22.22 -36.68
C ALA A 247 2.64 20.85 -36.84
N ALA A 248 1.40 20.70 -36.34
CA ALA A 248 0.62 19.48 -36.53
C ALA A 248 0.16 19.29 -37.98
N VAL A 249 -0.24 20.35 -38.71
CA VAL A 249 -0.52 20.22 -40.16
C VAL A 249 0.74 19.87 -40.92
N LEU A 250 1.86 20.53 -40.66
CA LEU A 250 3.10 20.31 -41.41
C LEU A 250 3.62 18.88 -41.23
N LYS A 251 3.43 18.28 -40.04
CA LYS A 251 3.75 16.87 -39.79
C LYS A 251 2.86 15.91 -40.60
N LEU A 252 1.62 16.30 -40.90
CA LEU A 252 0.66 15.50 -41.68
C LEU A 252 0.74 15.77 -43.19
N ASN A 253 1.01 17.01 -43.57
CA ASN A 253 1.08 17.50 -44.94
C ASN A 253 2.27 18.47 -45.09
N PRO A 254 3.42 17.99 -45.57
CA PRO A 254 4.60 18.81 -45.82
C PRO A 254 4.37 19.95 -46.82
N TYR A 255 3.47 19.77 -47.79
CA TYR A 255 3.17 20.80 -48.80
C TYR A 255 2.36 21.97 -48.27
N PHE A 256 1.72 21.85 -47.09
CA PHE A 256 0.91 22.91 -46.51
C PHE A 256 1.69 24.23 -46.34
N GLY A 257 2.97 24.14 -45.96
CA GLY A 257 3.83 25.31 -45.84
C GLY A 257 4.03 26.05 -47.16
N THR A 258 4.29 25.30 -48.24
CA THR A 258 4.46 25.87 -49.58
C THR A 258 3.16 26.47 -50.12
N ALA A 259 2.04 25.74 -49.99
CA ALA A 259 0.73 26.21 -50.42
C ALA A 259 0.31 27.50 -49.69
N ARG A 260 0.55 27.57 -48.37
CA ARG A 260 0.25 28.78 -47.58
C ARG A 260 1.12 29.97 -47.99
N ARG A 261 2.41 29.76 -48.25
CA ARG A 261 3.30 30.83 -48.76
C ARG A 261 2.82 31.34 -50.13
N MET A 262 2.50 30.43 -51.05
CA MET A 262 1.97 30.80 -52.37
C MET A 262 0.66 31.58 -52.26
N ALA A 263 -0.24 31.17 -51.36
CA ALA A 263 -1.49 31.87 -51.11
C ALA A 263 -1.26 33.31 -50.58
N VAL A 264 -0.36 33.50 -49.62
CA VAL A 264 -0.03 34.82 -49.07
C VAL A 264 0.60 35.73 -50.13
N LEU A 265 1.53 35.21 -50.94
CA LEU A 265 2.13 35.97 -52.04
C LEU A 265 1.09 36.36 -53.09
N ALA A 266 0.19 35.44 -53.45
CA ALA A 266 -0.90 35.71 -54.38
C ALA A 266 -1.89 36.74 -53.83
N GLU A 267 -2.20 36.70 -52.53
CA GLU A 267 -3.07 37.69 -51.88
C GLU A 267 -2.43 39.08 -51.88
N ALA A 268 -1.15 39.19 -51.51
CA ALA A 268 -0.41 40.45 -51.55
C ALA A 268 -0.40 41.06 -52.97
N ALA A 269 -0.19 40.23 -54.00
CA ALA A 269 -0.25 40.65 -55.40
C ALA A 269 -1.67 41.12 -55.78
N ARG A 270 -2.72 40.41 -55.36
CA ARG A 270 -4.13 40.80 -55.60
C ARG A 270 -4.48 42.12 -54.94
N VAL A 271 -4.06 42.35 -53.70
CA VAL A 271 -4.31 43.61 -52.97
C VAL A 271 -3.62 44.78 -53.67
N LYS A 272 -2.36 44.59 -54.09
CA LYS A 272 -1.61 45.60 -54.86
C LYS A 272 -2.32 45.93 -56.19
N ALA A 273 -2.66 44.91 -56.97
CA ALA A 273 -3.36 45.07 -58.25
C ALA A 273 -4.74 45.73 -58.08
N ARG A 274 -5.49 45.38 -57.02
CA ARG A 274 -6.77 46.03 -56.70
C ARG A 274 -6.59 47.50 -56.35
N LYS A 275 -5.56 47.84 -55.57
CA LYS A 275 -5.26 49.23 -55.19
C LYS A 275 -4.86 50.07 -56.40
N GLU A 276 -4.03 49.52 -57.29
CA GLU A 276 -3.65 50.14 -58.56
C GLU A 276 -4.85 50.34 -59.49
N LYS A 277 -5.72 49.32 -59.63
CA LYS A 277 -6.97 49.43 -60.42
C LYS A 277 -7.97 50.42 -59.84
N ILE A 278 -8.06 50.53 -58.51
CA ILE A 278 -8.89 51.56 -57.86
C ILE A 278 -8.28 52.94 -58.10
N ASN A 279 -6.95 53.10 -57.99
CA ASN A 279 -6.28 54.36 -58.27
C ASN A 279 -6.39 54.78 -59.74
N SER A 280 -6.33 53.84 -60.68
CA SER A 280 -6.51 54.12 -62.11
C SER A 280 -7.96 54.45 -62.46
N LYS A 281 -8.94 53.94 -61.70
CA LYS A 281 -10.35 54.38 -61.80
C LYS A 281 -10.63 55.69 -61.06
N ARG A 282 -9.76 56.06 -60.12
CA ARG A 282 -9.75 57.36 -59.43
C ARG A 282 -8.99 58.43 -60.22
N THR A 283 -8.58 58.16 -61.47
CA THR A 283 -8.19 59.23 -62.40
C THR A 283 -9.35 60.20 -62.46
N LYS A 284 -9.04 61.45 -62.12
CA LYS A 284 -10.02 62.53 -61.94
C LYS A 284 -10.94 62.57 -63.17
N LEU A 285 -12.25 62.43 -62.97
CA LEU A 285 -13.24 62.90 -63.96
C LEU A 285 -12.79 64.30 -64.38
N SER A 286 -12.80 64.59 -65.69
CA SER A 286 -12.44 65.94 -66.13
C SER A 286 -13.34 66.94 -65.38
N ALA A 287 -12.81 68.12 -65.04
CA ALA A 287 -13.58 69.11 -64.28
C ALA A 287 -14.93 69.41 -64.97
N GLU A 288 -14.96 69.32 -66.30
CA GLU A 288 -16.13 69.45 -67.16
C GLU A 288 -17.14 68.30 -67.02
N GLU A 289 -16.71 67.03 -67.01
CA GLU A 289 -17.61 65.89 -66.79
C GLU A 289 -18.20 65.88 -65.38
N ALA A 290 -17.38 66.22 -64.37
CA ALA A 290 -17.84 66.36 -63.00
C ALA A 290 -18.82 67.55 -62.84
N SER A 291 -18.60 68.65 -63.57
CA SER A 291 -19.50 69.79 -63.66
C SER A 291 -20.83 69.40 -64.33
N LYS A 292 -20.79 68.68 -65.47
CA LYS A 292 -21.99 68.21 -66.19
C LYS A 292 -22.84 67.28 -65.33
N ILE A 293 -22.23 66.35 -64.60
CA ILE A 293 -22.96 65.43 -63.71
C ILE A 293 -23.57 66.20 -62.54
N LYS A 294 -22.83 67.14 -61.93
CA LYS A 294 -23.37 67.99 -60.85
C LYS A 294 -24.47 68.93 -61.36
N ALA A 295 -24.34 69.47 -62.58
CA ALA A 295 -25.31 70.33 -63.22
C ALA A 295 -26.60 69.57 -63.58
N ALA A 296 -26.49 68.35 -64.11
CA ALA A 296 -27.63 67.48 -64.36
C ALA A 296 -28.38 67.14 -63.05
N GLY A 297 -27.65 66.84 -61.97
CA GLY A 297 -28.25 66.64 -60.65
C GLY A 297 -28.93 67.91 -60.12
N LYS A 298 -28.28 69.08 -60.22
CA LYS A 298 -28.87 70.37 -59.81
C LYS A 298 -30.09 70.74 -60.63
N ALA A 299 -30.07 70.51 -61.94
CA ALA A 299 -31.20 70.77 -62.84
C ALA A 299 -32.40 69.88 -62.48
N TRP A 300 -32.16 68.59 -62.20
CA TRP A 300 -33.20 67.68 -61.73
C TRP A 300 -33.81 68.14 -60.38
N TYR A 301 -32.97 68.59 -59.43
CA TYR A 301 -33.49 69.15 -58.19
C TYR A 301 -34.23 70.49 -58.40
N GLN A 302 -33.78 71.35 -59.33
CA GLN A 302 -34.46 72.61 -59.66
C GLN A 302 -35.85 72.39 -60.29
N THR A 303 -36.03 71.33 -61.08
CA THR A 303 -37.36 70.95 -61.58
C THR A 303 -38.36 70.52 -60.49
N MET A 304 -37.93 70.41 -59.23
CA MET A 304 -38.77 70.02 -58.09
C MET A 304 -38.95 71.13 -57.03
N ILE A 305 -38.48 72.37 -57.28
CA ILE A 305 -38.43 73.43 -56.24
C ILE A 305 -39.63 74.38 -56.24
N SER A 306 -40.40 74.54 -57.34
CA SER A 306 -41.63 75.36 -57.29
C SER A 306 -42.60 75.10 -58.43
N ASP A 307 -43.87 74.83 -58.11
CA ASP A 307 -45.02 74.87 -59.04
C ASP A 307 -45.56 76.31 -59.12
N SER A 308 -44.83 77.20 -59.77
CA SER A 308 -45.35 78.52 -60.20
C SER A 308 -45.78 78.46 -61.66
N ASP A 309 -46.53 79.45 -62.15
CA ASP A 309 -47.14 79.51 -63.48
C ASP A 309 -46.20 79.21 -64.68
N TYR A 310 -44.88 79.24 -64.48
CA TYR A 310 -43.88 78.83 -65.49
C TYR A 310 -43.71 77.31 -65.63
N THR A 311 -44.06 76.52 -64.61
CA THR A 311 -44.06 75.04 -64.68
C THR A 311 -45.20 74.49 -65.54
N GLU A 312 -46.30 75.24 -65.67
CA GLU A 312 -47.42 74.84 -66.51
C GLU A 312 -47.05 74.82 -67.99
N PHE A 313 -46.16 75.72 -68.47
CA PHE A 313 -45.72 75.73 -69.87
C PHE A 313 -44.82 74.54 -70.26
N ASP A 314 -43.92 74.10 -69.37
CA ASP A 314 -43.05 72.93 -69.62
C ASP A 314 -43.85 71.63 -69.57
N VAL A 315 -44.86 71.54 -68.69
CA VAL A 315 -45.77 70.40 -68.63
C VAL A 315 -46.70 70.39 -69.84
N PHE A 316 -47.23 71.54 -70.26
CA PHE A 316 -48.15 71.66 -71.40
C PHE A 316 -47.44 71.39 -72.74
N SER A 317 -46.21 71.88 -72.93
CA SER A 317 -45.39 71.57 -74.12
C SER A 317 -45.04 70.08 -74.20
N LYS A 318 -44.70 69.46 -73.06
CA LYS A 318 -44.47 68.01 -72.97
C LYS A 318 -45.74 67.22 -73.26
N TRP A 319 -46.92 67.68 -72.83
CA TRP A 319 -48.20 67.02 -73.10
C TRP A 319 -48.61 67.13 -74.57
N LEU A 320 -48.48 68.31 -75.19
CA LEU A 320 -48.77 68.50 -76.62
C LEU A 320 -47.88 67.62 -77.52
N GLY A 321 -46.63 67.40 -77.14
CA GLY A 321 -45.72 66.52 -77.89
C GLY A 321 -45.94 65.01 -77.67
N VAL A 322 -46.71 64.63 -76.64
CA VAL A 322 -47.02 63.23 -76.31
C VAL A 322 -48.41 62.82 -76.82
N SER A 323 -49.29 63.78 -77.15
CA SER A 323 -50.66 63.53 -77.60
C SER A 323 -50.84 63.44 -79.12
N GLN A 324 -49.78 63.12 -79.88
CA GLN A 324 -49.87 62.71 -81.29
C GLN A 324 -49.48 61.24 -81.44
#